data_AF-A0A356FRN8-F1
#
_entry.id   AF-A0A356FRN8-F1
#
_cell.length_a   1.000
_cell.length_b   1.000
_cell.length_c   1.000
_cell.angle_alpha   90.00
_cell.angle_beta   90.00
_cell.angle_gamma   90.00
#
_symmetry.space_group_name_H-M   'P 1'
#
loop_
_entity.id
_entity.type
_entity.pdbx_description
1 polymer ?
#
loop_
_entity_poly.entity_id
_entity_poly.type
_entity_poly.pdbx_seq_one_letter_code
_entity_poly.pdbx_strand_id
1 'polypeptide(L)'
;DTRTDSIKRTLEITQERREKQLAYNIAFGITPRGVERGIDDSLESPGQKDSEEESKESLASENRDVADVIAELEEEMLEAARQLAFEKAAMIRDQIDCLEGGNIDTSSGVTKNKRIRKKGKGIYNAAGLPKKRKR
;
A
#
# COMPACT_ATOMS: atom_id res chain seq x y z
N ASP A 1 -31.29 -11.42 -21.13
CA ASP A 1 -29.96 -10.83 -21.38
C ASP A 1 -29.44 -11.34 -22.72
N THR A 2 -29.01 -10.46 -23.61
CA THR A 2 -28.69 -10.80 -25.00
C THR A 2 -27.22 -10.49 -25.24
N ARG A 3 -26.38 -11.51 -25.38
CA ARG A 3 -24.95 -11.31 -25.66
C ARG A 3 -24.77 -10.74 -27.05
N THR A 4 -24.28 -9.50 -27.11
CA THR A 4 -23.86 -8.85 -28.35
C THR A 4 -22.64 -9.54 -28.94
N ASP A 5 -22.41 -9.38 -30.25
CA ASP A 5 -21.28 -10.03 -30.91
C ASP A 5 -19.92 -9.49 -30.43
N SER A 6 -19.87 -8.23 -29.96
CA SER A 6 -18.67 -7.67 -29.31
C SER A 6 -18.32 -8.41 -28.02
N ILE A 7 -19.31 -8.78 -27.21
CA ILE A 7 -19.13 -9.57 -25.98
C ILE A 7 -18.68 -11.00 -26.30
N LYS A 8 -19.23 -11.62 -27.35
CA LYS A 8 -18.80 -12.97 -27.77
C LYS A 8 -17.32 -12.97 -28.16
N ARG A 9 -16.90 -12.01 -28.99
CA ARG A 9 -15.51 -11.86 -29.43
C ARG A 9 -14.55 -11.61 -28.27
N THR A 10 -14.92 -10.77 -27.30
CA THR A 10 -14.06 -10.53 -26.13
C THR A 10 -13.91 -11.77 -25.26
N LEU A 11 -14.98 -12.55 -25.08
CA LEU A 11 -14.94 -13.83 -24.36
C LEU A 11 -14.05 -14.86 -25.06
N GLU A 12 -14.15 -14.99 -26.38
CA GLU A 12 -13.31 -15.90 -27.16
C GLU A 12 -11.83 -15.55 -27.03
N ILE A 13 -11.46 -14.28 -27.25
CA ILE A 13 -10.06 -13.83 -27.15
C ILE A 13 -9.51 -14.00 -25.73
N THR A 14 -10.31 -13.71 -24.70
CA THR A 14 -9.87 -13.89 -23.31
C THR A 14 -9.66 -15.35 -22.96
N GLN A 15 -10.52 -16.24 -23.46
CA GLN A 15 -10.37 -17.69 -23.28
C GLN A 15 -9.13 -18.22 -24.01
N GLU A 16 -8.94 -17.88 -25.29
CA GLU A 16 -7.75 -18.28 -26.07
C GLU A 16 -6.44 -17.85 -25.39
N ARG A 17 -6.38 -16.62 -24.88
CA ARG A 17 -5.20 -16.11 -24.16
C ARG A 17 -4.94 -16.88 -22.88
N ARG A 18 -6.00 -17.19 -22.13
CA ARG A 18 -5.90 -17.91 -20.85
C ARG A 18 -5.43 -19.34 -21.05
N GLU A 19 -5.92 -20.03 -22.08
CA GLU A 19 -5.49 -21.39 -22.42
C GLU A 19 -3.99 -21.45 -22.74
N LYS A 20 -3.48 -20.50 -23.56
CA LYS A 20 -2.04 -20.39 -23.85
C LYS A 20 -1.21 -20.13 -22.59
N GLN A 21 -1.67 -19.25 -21.71
CA GLN A 21 -0.99 -18.95 -20.44
C GLN A 21 -0.97 -20.17 -19.50
N LEU A 22 -2.07 -20.90 -19.39
CA LEU A 22 -2.14 -22.12 -18.57
C LEU A 22 -1.24 -23.22 -19.12
N ALA A 23 -1.24 -23.44 -20.44
CA ALA A 23 -0.36 -24.40 -21.09
C ALA A 23 1.12 -24.08 -20.84
N TYR A 24 1.51 -22.81 -20.98
CA TYR A 24 2.85 -22.35 -20.63
C TYR A 24 3.16 -22.58 -19.14
N ASN A 25 2.26 -22.17 -18.25
CA ASN A 25 2.45 -22.32 -16.82
C ASN A 25 2.61 -23.79 -16.40
N ILE A 26 1.82 -24.70 -16.97
CA ILE A 26 1.92 -26.15 -16.72
C ILE A 26 3.27 -26.68 -17.25
N ALA A 27 3.62 -26.36 -18.49
CA ALA A 27 4.87 -26.80 -19.11
C ALA A 27 6.12 -26.38 -18.32
N PHE A 28 6.10 -25.18 -17.72
CA PHE A 28 7.24 -24.63 -16.97
C PHE A 28 7.10 -24.73 -15.45
N GLY A 29 6.00 -25.29 -14.93
CA GLY A 29 5.74 -25.41 -13.49
C GLY A 29 5.60 -24.05 -12.78
N ILE A 30 5.01 -23.06 -13.44
CA ILE A 30 4.80 -21.70 -12.92
C ILE A 30 3.46 -21.63 -12.20
N THR A 31 3.49 -21.24 -10.93
CA THR A 31 2.27 -20.94 -10.17
C THR A 31 1.96 -19.44 -10.27
N PRO A 32 0.80 -19.03 -10.80
CA PRO A 32 0.44 -17.62 -10.89
C PRO A 32 0.33 -17.00 -9.49
N ARG A 33 0.89 -15.80 -9.33
CA ARG A 33 0.87 -15.02 -8.08
C ARG A 33 0.68 -13.54 -8.41
N GLY A 34 0.16 -12.77 -7.45
CA GLY A 34 0.10 -11.32 -7.56
C GLY A 34 1.50 -10.69 -7.69
N VAL A 35 1.58 -9.54 -8.35
CA VAL A 35 2.80 -8.75 -8.43
C VAL A 35 2.87 -7.85 -7.21
N GLU A 36 3.93 -7.97 -6.42
CA GLU A 36 4.24 -7.04 -5.33
C GLU A 36 5.43 -6.18 -5.75
N ARG A 37 5.24 -4.85 -5.84
CA ARG A 37 6.32 -3.90 -6.07
C ARG A 37 6.68 -3.22 -4.76
N GLY A 38 7.98 -3.10 -4.48
CA GLY A 38 8.46 -2.30 -3.35
C GLY A 38 8.26 -0.80 -3.62
N ILE A 39 8.16 -0.03 -2.54
CA ILE A 39 8.26 1.44 -2.58
C ILE A 39 9.68 1.79 -3.04
N ASP A 40 9.82 2.81 -3.88
CA ASP A 40 11.14 3.28 -4.33
C ASP A 40 11.80 4.11 -3.23
N ASP A 41 13.07 3.83 -2.94
CA ASP A 41 13.85 4.51 -1.88
C ASP A 41 13.94 6.04 -2.10
N SER A 42 13.74 6.53 -3.33
CA SER A 42 13.68 7.96 -3.63
C SER A 42 12.43 8.68 -3.10
N LEU A 43 11.41 7.91 -2.71
CA LEU A 43 10.18 8.42 -2.10
C LEU A 43 10.24 8.41 -0.57
N GLU A 44 11.35 7.94 0.01
CA GLU A 44 11.57 7.94 1.46
C GLU A 44 12.08 9.34 1.91
N SER A 45 11.30 10.03 2.76
CA SER A 45 11.65 11.38 3.20
C SER A 45 12.79 11.37 4.24
N PRO A 46 13.86 12.17 4.06
CA PRO A 46 14.92 12.32 5.04
C PRO A 46 14.50 13.29 6.15
N GLY A 47 13.82 12.81 7.20
CA GLY A 47 13.52 13.73 8.34
C GLY A 47 12.56 13.27 9.43
N GLN A 48 12.04 12.04 9.41
CA GLN A 48 10.98 11.59 10.32
C GLN A 48 11.32 11.51 11.83
N LYS A 49 12.47 11.98 12.32
CA LYS A 49 12.83 11.81 13.74
C LYS A 49 12.54 13.00 14.65
N ASP A 50 12.38 14.21 14.12
CA ASP A 50 12.45 15.41 14.98
C ASP A 50 11.10 16.17 15.12
N SER A 51 10.05 15.77 14.39
CA SER A 51 8.73 16.47 14.42
C SER A 51 7.64 15.78 15.24
N GLU A 52 7.92 14.64 15.88
CA GLU A 52 6.93 13.89 16.68
C GLU A 52 6.60 14.51 18.05
N GLU A 53 7.36 15.53 18.49
CA GLU A 53 7.21 16.13 19.83
C GLU A 53 6.25 17.32 19.86
N GLU A 54 6.10 18.10 18.78
CA GLU A 54 5.28 19.34 18.82
C GLU A 54 3.79 19.15 18.47
N SER A 55 3.40 18.02 17.86
CA SER A 55 2.00 17.81 17.42
C SER A 55 1.07 17.26 18.50
N LYS A 56 1.61 16.83 19.66
CA LYS A 56 0.84 16.14 20.71
C LYS A 56 0.18 17.06 21.74
N GLU A 57 0.58 18.34 21.81
CA GLU A 57 0.16 19.25 22.91
C GLU A 57 -1.20 19.93 22.66
N SER A 58 -1.74 19.93 21.43
CA SER A 58 -2.81 20.88 21.06
C SER A 58 -4.24 20.33 20.95
N LEU A 59 -4.48 19.03 21.19
CA LEU A 59 -5.80 18.42 20.91
C LEU A 59 -6.65 18.05 22.15
N ALA A 60 -6.22 18.45 23.34
CA ALA A 60 -7.00 18.24 24.57
C ALA A 60 -7.98 19.40 24.83
N SER A 61 -8.93 19.64 23.92
CA SER A 61 -10.03 20.57 24.18
C SER A 61 -11.33 20.14 23.50
N GLU A 62 -12.33 19.94 24.36
CA GLU A 62 -13.78 19.99 24.12
C GLU A 62 -14.45 18.75 23.51
N ASN A 63 -15.59 18.41 24.11
CA ASN A 63 -16.47 17.27 23.82
C ASN A 63 -17.07 17.34 22.40
N ARG A 64 -16.25 17.24 21.36
CA ARG A 64 -16.67 16.96 19.99
C ARG A 64 -16.69 15.46 19.76
N ASP A 65 -17.65 14.98 18.97
CA ASP A 65 -17.65 13.57 18.57
C ASP A 65 -16.37 13.33 17.77
N VAL A 66 -15.57 12.36 18.20
CA VAL A 66 -14.26 12.06 17.58
C VAL A 66 -14.44 11.75 16.09
N ALA A 67 -15.61 11.20 15.72
CA ALA A 67 -15.99 10.94 14.35
C ALA A 67 -16.07 12.22 13.49
N ASP A 68 -16.60 13.33 14.03
CA ASP A 68 -16.74 14.59 13.28
C ASP A 68 -15.35 15.20 13.02
N VAL A 69 -14.45 15.15 14.01
CA VAL A 69 -13.08 15.66 13.88
C VAL A 69 -12.28 14.83 12.87
N ILE A 70 -12.45 13.51 12.86
CA ILE A 70 -11.82 12.65 11.85
C ILE A 70 -12.31 13.01 10.45
N ALA A 71 -13.63 13.20 10.27
CA ALA A 71 -14.19 13.58 8.97
C ALA A 71 -13.64 14.92 8.46
N GLU A 72 -13.51 15.93 9.32
CA GLU A 72 -12.89 17.21 8.98
C GLU A 72 -11.41 17.03 8.55
N LEU A 73 -10.64 16.25 9.31
CA LEU A 73 -9.23 15.97 9.00
C LEU A 73 -9.08 15.17 7.69
N GLU A 74 -9.99 14.23 7.40
CA GLU A 74 -9.99 13.49 6.13
C GLU A 74 -10.18 14.42 4.93
N GLU A 75 -11.11 15.38 5.03
CA GLU A 75 -11.33 16.39 4.00
C GLU A 75 -10.08 17.26 3.80
N GLU A 76 -9.46 17.74 4.87
CA GLU A 76 -8.23 18.53 4.82
C GLU A 76 -7.04 17.75 4.24
N MET A 77 -6.92 16.46 4.58
CA MET A 77 -5.90 15.57 4.00
C MET A 77 -6.09 15.41 2.50
N LEU A 78 -7.33 15.21 2.05
CA LEU A 78 -7.65 15.09 0.62
C LEU A 78 -7.42 16.39 -0.14
N GLU A 79 -7.66 17.54 0.48
CA GLU A 79 -7.32 18.85 -0.11
C GLU A 79 -5.80 19.05 -0.22
N ALA A 80 -5.04 18.73 0.84
CA ALA A 80 -3.58 18.79 0.82
C ALA A 80 -3.00 17.86 -0.26
N ALA A 81 -3.54 16.64 -0.40
CA ALA A 81 -3.16 15.70 -1.46
C ALA A 81 -3.47 16.24 -2.86
N ARG A 82 -4.65 16.87 -3.05
CA ARG A 82 -5.02 17.53 -4.32
C ARG A 82 -4.06 18.68 -4.67
N GLN A 83 -3.56 19.39 -3.67
CA GLN A 83 -2.57 20.47 -3.83
C GLN A 83 -1.12 19.98 -3.93
N LEU A 84 -0.88 18.65 -3.96
CA LEU A 84 0.45 18.02 -3.95
C LEU A 84 1.29 18.31 -2.69
N ALA A 85 0.64 18.73 -1.59
CA ALA A 85 1.28 18.97 -0.29
C ALA A 85 1.35 17.67 0.54
N PHE A 86 2.18 16.72 0.09
CA PHE A 86 2.25 15.37 0.66
C PHE A 86 2.74 15.31 2.11
N GLU A 87 3.61 16.23 2.53
CA GLU A 87 4.07 16.32 3.92
C GLU A 87 2.93 16.67 4.88
N LYS A 88 2.12 17.68 4.51
CA LYS A 88 0.93 18.06 5.27
C LYS A 88 -0.10 16.93 5.30
N ALA A 89 -0.36 16.30 4.16
CA ALA A 89 -1.27 15.14 4.11
C ALA A 89 -0.78 13.97 4.98
N ALA A 90 0.53 13.71 5.02
CA ALA A 90 1.10 12.68 5.88
C ALA A 90 0.94 13.00 7.37
N MET A 91 1.17 14.26 7.77
CA MET A 91 0.93 14.68 9.16
C MET A 91 -0.52 14.52 9.57
N ILE A 92 -1.48 14.89 8.71
CA ILE A 92 -2.91 14.75 9.00
C ILE A 92 -3.31 13.27 9.08
N ARG A 93 -2.79 12.42 8.20
CA ARG A 93 -3.00 10.96 8.29
C ARG A 93 -2.54 10.42 9.66
N ASP A 94 -1.33 10.81 10.08
CA ASP A 94 -0.79 10.34 11.36
C ASP A 94 -1.62 10.86 12.55
N GLN A 95 -2.24 12.05 12.43
CA GLN A 95 -3.19 12.58 13.41
C GLN A 95 -4.51 11.78 13.44
N ILE A 96 -5.07 11.42 12.27
CA ILE A 96 -6.26 10.58 12.17
C ILE A 96 -6.00 9.20 12.79
N ASP A 97 -4.86 8.58 12.47
CA ASP A 97 -4.47 7.28 13.03
C ASP A 97 -4.36 7.34 14.58
N CYS A 98 -3.87 8.46 15.13
CA CYS A 98 -3.84 8.69 16.57
C CYS A 98 -5.25 8.77 17.19
N LEU A 99 -6.17 9.46 16.51
CA LEU A 99 -7.55 9.65 16.99
C LEU A 99 -8.39 8.37 16.88
N GLU A 100 -8.28 7.62 15.77
CA GLU A 100 -8.98 6.36 15.54
C GLU A 100 -8.47 5.23 16.45
N GLY A 101 -7.16 5.18 16.70
CA GLY A 101 -6.54 4.12 17.47
C GLY A 101 -6.86 4.14 18.97
N GLY A 102 -7.47 5.22 19.48
CA GLY A 102 -7.70 5.44 20.92
C GLY A 102 -6.41 5.50 21.76
N ASN A 103 -5.24 5.47 21.11
CA ASN A 103 -3.92 5.44 21.73
C ASN A 103 -3.40 6.87 21.86
N ILE A 104 -3.92 7.58 22.86
CA ILE A 104 -3.16 8.66 23.48
C ILE A 104 -2.07 7.96 24.33
N ASP A 105 -1.04 7.44 23.67
CA ASP A 105 0.10 6.78 24.30
C ASP A 105 0.96 7.84 25.02
N THR A 106 0.48 8.27 26.18
CA THR A 106 1.22 9.08 27.16
C THR A 106 2.12 8.18 28.00
N SER A 107 2.96 7.36 27.37
CA SER A 107 4.19 6.85 27.99
C SER A 107 4.91 5.89 27.07
N SER A 108 6.22 6.12 26.95
CA SER A 108 7.26 5.19 26.48
C SER A 108 7.27 4.86 24.98
N GLY A 109 8.37 5.31 24.36
CA GLY A 109 8.70 5.00 22.98
C GLY A 109 8.99 3.53 22.70
N VAL A 110 9.38 3.32 21.43
CA VAL A 110 9.69 2.07 20.73
C VAL A 110 8.51 1.54 19.91
N THR A 111 8.35 2.07 18.69
CA THR A 111 7.70 1.34 17.62
C THR A 111 8.63 0.23 17.12
N LYS A 112 8.09 -0.99 17.08
CA LYS A 112 8.84 -2.25 16.88
C LYS A 112 9.42 -2.32 15.47
N ASN A 113 10.76 -2.30 15.37
CA ASN A 113 11.50 -2.53 14.13
C ASN A 113 11.09 -3.86 13.45
N LYS A 114 10.38 -3.77 12.32
CA LYS A 114 10.07 -4.91 11.46
C LYS A 114 11.36 -5.40 10.80
N ARG A 115 11.82 -6.59 11.17
CA ARG A 115 13.07 -7.21 10.69
C ARG A 115 13.13 -7.21 9.15
N ILE A 116 14.02 -6.41 8.57
CA ILE A 116 14.29 -6.39 7.12
C ILE A 116 14.93 -7.73 6.74
N ARG A 117 14.19 -8.59 6.05
CA ARG A 117 14.73 -9.85 5.49
C ARG A 117 15.56 -9.51 4.25
N LYS A 118 16.86 -9.87 4.25
CA LYS A 118 17.75 -9.76 3.08
C LYS A 118 17.06 -10.35 1.83
N LYS A 119 16.88 -9.53 0.78
CA LYS A 119 16.20 -9.93 -0.47
C LYS A 119 16.98 -11.07 -1.16
N GLY A 120 16.23 -12.11 -1.54
CA GLY A 120 16.73 -13.30 -2.23
C GLY A 120 17.17 -13.02 -3.68
N LYS A 121 18.07 -13.88 -4.17
CA LYS A 121 18.62 -13.86 -5.53
C LYS A 121 17.52 -13.68 -6.60
N GLY A 122 17.81 -12.87 -7.63
CA GLY A 122 16.85 -12.42 -8.65
C GLY A 122 15.95 -13.52 -9.23
N ILE A 123 14.70 -13.16 -9.47
CA ILE A 123 13.55 -14.05 -9.73
C ILE A 123 13.74 -14.92 -10.98
N TYR A 124 14.55 -14.46 -11.95
CA TYR A 124 14.77 -15.14 -13.22
C TYR A 124 16.21 -15.65 -13.37
N ASN A 125 16.36 -16.72 -14.14
CA ASN A 125 17.64 -17.26 -14.62
C ASN A 125 18.18 -16.44 -15.79
N ALA A 126 19.45 -16.66 -16.17
CA ALA A 126 20.05 -16.03 -17.35
C ALA A 126 19.26 -16.31 -18.66
N ALA A 127 18.43 -17.37 -18.68
CA ALA A 127 17.52 -17.70 -19.77
C ALA A 127 16.12 -17.04 -19.67
N GLY A 128 15.89 -16.09 -18.75
CA GLY A 128 14.61 -15.38 -18.60
C GLY A 128 13.48 -16.18 -17.91
N LEU A 129 13.75 -17.43 -17.51
CA LEU A 129 12.79 -18.32 -16.83
C LEU A 129 12.83 -18.14 -15.30
N PRO A 130 11.70 -18.28 -14.58
CA PRO A 130 11.66 -18.15 -13.13
C PRO A 130 12.54 -19.20 -12.43
N LYS A 131 13.32 -18.78 -11.41
CA LYS A 131 14.17 -19.66 -10.61
C LYS A 131 13.33 -20.65 -9.80
N LYS A 132 13.50 -21.95 -10.06
CA LYS A 132 12.95 -23.00 -9.20
C LYS A 132 13.57 -22.87 -7.80
N ARG A 133 12.75 -22.59 -6.79
CA ARG A 133 13.18 -22.67 -5.39
C ARG A 133 13.41 -24.15 -5.06
N LYS A 134 14.61 -24.51 -4.61
CA LYS A 134 14.82 -25.84 -3.98
C LYS A 134 13.92 -25.90 -2.74
N ARG A 135 13.10 -26.95 -2.65
CA ARG A 135 12.28 -27.25 -1.48
C ARG A 135 13.19 -27.60 -0.31
#